data_AF-A0A1D7VYG5-F1
#
_entry.id   AF-A0A1D7VYG5-F1
#
_cell.length_a   1.000
_cell.length_b   1.000
_cell.length_c   1.000
_cell.angle_alpha   90.00
_cell.angle_beta   90.00
_cell.angle_gamma   90.00
#
_symmetry.space_group_name_H-M   'P 1'
#
loop_
_entity.id
_entity.type
_entity.pdbx_description
1 polymer ?
#
loop_
_entity_poly.entity_id
_entity_poly.type
_entity_poly.pdbx_seq_one_letter_code
_entity_poly.pdbx_strand_id
1 'polypeptide(L)'
;MTTDGTITLRSAARSHTGLVRKNNQDSGYAGPNFLLIADGMGGHAGGDVASAITVSRLADLDREPSGEDALEILRTSILEANDRICRGVAEQPELAGMGTTVTALLRAPGNRFALAHIGDSRGYVLRDGELQTVTHDHTFVQMLVDEGRITPDEAETHPQRSVVMKVLGDVGASPDLDLTLREAHVGDRWMLCSDGLTGFADVDDIARVLSEVSDPDECCRQLIDLALAGGGADNVTVVIGDVLEGTLDTVQGSSVGSVHLNPKYATIGMNTDVDEPAAETQPHYGNGDIPTDTVPLQTVSGSDKQEPTAEVVPPSQRTDSESSDRDAPAEEDDLDADDDEVEKRSYLGWIIAAIVIVAIAVGGFFAYNYVSNHYYLTNQDGKVTLYRGLDTTLGPIELSQLEDTTDIEVGTLNSFSQDRLRGSIQADSRDEADRIIDNLRQEADKSGTVSGNVEDAGSPSDPAPSPPSSQAVDPSDAITEESQ
;
A
#
# COMPACT_ATOMS: atom_id res chain seq x y z
N MET A 1 28.40 27.02 28.62
CA MET A 1 27.56 25.83 28.36
C MET A 1 28.03 25.27 27.04
N THR A 2 28.52 24.04 27.01
CA THR A 2 28.60 23.26 25.78
C THR A 2 27.19 22.79 25.45
N THR A 3 26.80 22.89 24.19
CA THR A 3 25.69 22.11 23.64
C THR A 3 26.21 20.68 23.47
N ASP A 4 25.67 19.72 24.22
CA ASP A 4 26.14 18.32 24.18
C ASP A 4 25.61 17.61 22.92
N GLY A 5 26.14 18.01 21.76
CA GLY A 5 26.09 17.25 20.50
C GLY A 5 24.72 17.04 19.85
N THR A 6 23.63 17.59 20.38
CA THR A 6 22.27 17.37 19.86
C THR A 6 22.18 17.60 18.35
N ILE A 7 21.58 16.64 17.64
CA ILE A 7 21.30 16.74 16.20
C ILE A 7 19.86 17.16 15.91
N THR A 8 19.66 17.80 14.77
CA THR A 8 18.36 18.23 14.23
C THR A 8 18.33 17.99 12.72
N LEU A 9 17.13 17.83 12.13
CA LEU A 9 16.98 17.64 10.69
C LEU A 9 16.61 18.94 9.98
N ARG A 10 17.40 19.36 8.99
CA ARG A 10 16.93 20.29 7.96
C ARG A 10 16.28 19.47 6.85
N SER A 11 14.95 19.44 6.84
CA SER A 11 14.17 18.51 6.04
C SER A 11 13.23 19.19 5.04
N ALA A 12 12.92 18.48 3.95
CA ALA A 12 11.88 18.87 2.99
C ALA A 12 11.17 17.64 2.41
N ALA A 13 9.93 17.84 1.94
CA ALA A 13 9.16 16.79 1.27
C ALA A 13 8.54 17.33 -0.03
N ARG A 14 8.51 16.48 -1.06
CA ARG A 14 7.75 16.70 -2.30
C ARG A 14 7.04 15.42 -2.69
N SER A 15 5.90 15.57 -3.36
CA SER A 15 5.07 14.47 -3.83
C SER A 15 4.40 14.88 -5.13
N HIS A 16 4.34 13.97 -6.11
CA HIS A 16 3.77 14.21 -7.43
C HIS A 16 2.99 12.99 -7.92
N THR A 17 1.85 13.21 -8.59
CA THR A 17 0.94 12.17 -9.09
C THR A 17 1.57 11.26 -10.17
N GLY A 18 2.71 11.66 -10.74
CA GLY A 18 3.25 11.05 -11.95
C GLY A 18 2.59 11.60 -13.22
N LEU A 19 2.71 10.83 -14.31
CA LEU A 19 2.17 11.15 -15.63
C LEU A 19 1.03 10.19 -16.07
N VAL A 20 0.86 9.06 -15.37
CA VAL A 20 -0.07 7.98 -15.76
C VAL A 20 -1.16 7.70 -14.72
N ARG A 21 -0.86 7.80 -13.42
CA ARG A 21 -1.87 7.68 -12.35
C ARG A 21 -2.83 8.89 -12.39
N LYS A 22 -4.09 8.69 -11.97
CA LYS A 22 -5.12 9.76 -11.94
C LYS A 22 -5.11 10.55 -10.62
N ASN A 23 -4.98 9.81 -9.52
CA ASN A 23 -4.86 10.35 -8.17
C ASN A 23 -3.42 10.11 -7.70
N ASN A 24 -2.99 10.94 -6.75
CA ASN A 24 -1.85 10.62 -5.91
C ASN A 24 -2.38 9.78 -4.73
N GLN A 25 -1.73 8.67 -4.41
CA GLN A 25 -2.06 7.77 -3.30
C GLN A 25 -0.96 7.74 -2.23
N ASP A 26 0.25 8.21 -2.54
CA ASP A 26 1.31 8.47 -1.55
C ASP A 26 0.87 9.51 -0.52
N SER A 27 1.45 9.46 0.67
CA SER A 27 1.55 10.58 1.60
C SER A 27 2.95 10.64 2.20
N GLY A 28 3.44 11.83 2.55
CA GLY A 28 4.76 12.01 3.18
C GLY A 28 4.79 13.15 4.20
N TYR A 29 5.80 13.13 5.07
CA TYR A 29 6.03 14.14 6.10
C TYR A 29 7.53 14.40 6.30
N ALA A 30 7.89 15.68 6.44
CA ALA A 30 9.24 16.14 6.76
C ALA A 30 9.21 17.18 7.87
N GLY A 31 9.78 16.86 9.04
CA GLY A 31 9.97 17.79 10.16
C GLY A 31 11.34 17.64 10.84
N PRO A 32 11.73 18.58 11.72
CA PRO A 32 13.05 18.60 12.35
C PRO A 32 13.38 17.40 13.26
N ASN A 33 12.39 16.57 13.61
CA ASN A 33 12.54 15.40 14.49
C ASN A 33 12.06 14.09 13.84
N PHE A 34 11.25 14.17 12.79
CA PHE A 34 10.59 13.02 12.18
C PHE A 34 10.49 13.13 10.64
N LEU A 35 10.89 12.07 9.94
CA LEU A 35 10.66 11.87 8.51
C LEU A 35 9.76 10.65 8.32
N LEU A 36 8.83 10.71 7.36
CA LEU A 36 7.92 9.60 7.07
C LEU A 36 7.48 9.61 5.60
N ILE A 37 7.36 8.43 5.03
CA ILE A 37 6.63 8.17 3.80
C ILE A 37 5.68 6.98 3.98
N ALA A 38 4.52 7.05 3.34
CA ALA A 38 3.53 5.98 3.27
C ALA A 38 2.97 5.94 1.83
N ASP A 39 3.21 4.85 1.13
CA ASP A 39 2.77 4.61 -0.25
C ASP A 39 1.44 3.86 -0.21
N GLY A 40 0.43 4.37 -0.92
CA GLY A 40 -0.97 4.01 -0.72
C GLY A 40 -1.49 3.02 -1.76
N MET A 41 -1.79 1.79 -1.36
CA MET A 41 -2.33 0.75 -2.24
C MET A 41 -3.81 0.43 -1.96
N GLY A 42 -4.57 0.14 -3.01
CA GLY A 42 -5.99 -0.24 -2.94
C GLY A 42 -6.69 -0.05 -4.29
N GLY A 43 -7.71 -0.86 -4.59
CA GLY A 43 -8.29 -0.94 -5.94
C GLY A 43 -9.16 0.24 -6.37
N HIS A 44 -9.91 0.82 -5.44
CA HIS A 44 -10.58 2.12 -5.61
C HIS A 44 -9.82 3.20 -4.82
N ALA A 45 -10.45 4.31 -4.45
CA ALA A 45 -9.84 5.40 -3.68
C ALA A 45 -9.61 5.02 -2.20
N GLY A 46 -8.83 3.96 -1.99
CA GLY A 46 -8.46 3.42 -0.69
C GLY A 46 -7.01 3.72 -0.31
N GLY A 47 -6.06 3.61 -1.25
CA GLY A 47 -4.64 3.87 -0.97
C GLY A 47 -4.37 5.31 -0.49
N ASP A 48 -5.01 6.28 -1.15
CA ASP A 48 -5.04 7.69 -0.79
C ASP A 48 -5.69 7.96 0.58
N VAL A 49 -6.56 7.07 1.05
CA VAL A 49 -7.12 7.12 2.41
C VAL A 49 -6.16 6.48 3.42
N ALA A 50 -5.62 5.30 3.13
CA ALA A 50 -4.74 4.56 4.02
C ALA A 50 -3.43 5.32 4.33
N SER A 51 -2.78 5.88 3.30
CA SER A 51 -1.57 6.71 3.49
C SER A 51 -1.88 8.00 4.25
N ALA A 52 -3.05 8.62 4.01
CA ALA A 52 -3.45 9.85 4.67
C ALA A 52 -3.79 9.67 6.16
N ILE A 53 -4.50 8.60 6.52
CA ILE A 53 -4.71 8.18 7.92
C ILE A 53 -3.36 7.98 8.62
N THR A 54 -2.43 7.30 7.95
CA THR A 54 -1.13 6.91 8.49
C THR A 54 -0.24 8.12 8.74
N VAL A 55 -0.05 8.96 7.73
CA VAL A 55 0.77 10.18 7.87
C VAL A 55 0.13 11.15 8.87
N SER A 56 -1.19 11.30 8.87
CA SER A 56 -1.83 12.16 9.87
C SER A 56 -1.73 11.63 11.29
N ARG A 57 -1.64 10.32 11.52
CA ARG A 57 -1.47 9.75 12.87
C ARG A 57 -0.02 9.81 13.35
N LEU A 58 0.93 9.71 12.43
CA LEU A 58 2.36 9.66 12.76
C LEU A 58 3.02 11.05 12.79
N ALA A 59 2.44 12.08 12.14
CA ALA A 59 2.92 13.46 12.21
C ALA A 59 3.06 14.00 13.65
N ASP A 60 2.21 13.54 14.59
CA ASP A 60 2.25 13.90 16.01
C ASP A 60 3.54 13.40 16.73
N LEU A 61 4.38 12.62 16.06
CA LEU A 61 5.70 12.20 16.54
C LEU A 61 6.82 13.22 16.27
N ASP A 62 6.57 14.30 15.51
CA ASP A 62 7.55 15.37 15.27
C ASP A 62 7.73 16.30 16.49
N ARG A 63 8.23 15.72 17.58
CA ARG A 63 8.52 16.38 18.85
C ARG A 63 9.95 16.10 19.29
N GLU A 64 10.47 16.93 20.20
CA GLU A 64 11.76 16.67 20.84
C GLU A 64 11.77 15.27 21.50
N PRO A 65 12.85 14.47 21.34
CA PRO A 65 12.93 13.13 21.91
C PRO A 65 12.76 13.14 23.43
N SER A 66 11.77 12.40 23.91
CA SER A 66 11.62 12.06 25.32
C SER A 66 12.69 11.05 25.76
N GLY A 67 12.83 10.83 27.06
CA GLY A 67 13.66 9.75 27.62
C GLY A 67 13.03 8.35 27.50
N GLU A 68 12.06 8.19 26.61
CA GLU A 68 11.27 6.98 26.36
C GLU A 68 11.90 6.17 25.20
N ASP A 69 11.46 4.93 24.98
CA ASP A 69 11.97 4.14 23.85
C ASP A 69 11.33 4.58 22.53
N ALA A 70 12.13 5.23 21.68
CA ALA A 70 11.70 5.71 20.37
C ALA A 70 11.29 4.57 19.41
N LEU A 71 11.82 3.35 19.57
CA LEU A 71 11.36 2.20 18.78
C LEU A 71 9.94 1.80 19.18
N GLU A 72 9.63 1.79 20.48
CA GLU A 72 8.33 1.36 20.98
C GLU A 72 7.25 2.43 20.78
N ILE A 73 7.60 3.72 20.87
CA ILE A 73 6.74 4.83 20.45
C ILE A 73 6.36 4.68 18.97
N LEU A 74 7.34 4.41 18.11
CA LEU A 74 7.13 4.29 16.68
C LEU A 74 6.34 3.02 16.34
N ARG A 75 6.66 1.87 16.97
CA ARG A 75 5.86 0.63 16.89
C ARG A 75 4.40 0.87 17.24
N THR A 76 4.15 1.42 18.43
CA THR A 76 2.79 1.63 18.96
C THR A 76 1.99 2.54 18.03
N SER A 77 2.58 3.66 17.60
CA SER A 77 1.89 4.63 16.75
C SER A 77 1.59 4.09 15.35
N ILE A 78 2.43 3.19 14.81
CA ILE A 78 2.18 2.50 13.53
C ILE A 78 1.06 1.45 13.69
N LEU A 79 1.03 0.71 14.80
CA LEU A 79 -0.08 -0.21 15.11
C LEU A 79 -1.40 0.54 15.31
N GLU A 80 -1.39 1.69 15.99
CA GLU A 80 -2.58 2.54 16.11
C GLU A 80 -3.00 3.18 14.78
N ALA A 81 -2.10 3.36 13.82
CA ALA A 81 -2.44 3.76 12.45
C ALA A 81 -3.10 2.60 11.68
N ASN A 82 -2.56 1.38 11.80
CA ASN A 82 -3.19 0.17 11.27
C ASN A 82 -4.62 -0.03 11.81
N ASP A 83 -4.81 0.15 13.12
CA ASP A 83 -6.11 0.08 13.78
C ASP A 83 -7.07 1.24 13.39
N ARG A 84 -6.57 2.34 12.83
CA ARG A 84 -7.38 3.38 12.17
C ARG A 84 -7.79 2.97 10.76
N ILE A 85 -6.88 2.41 9.96
CA ILE A 85 -7.20 1.87 8.62
C ILE A 85 -8.26 0.78 8.73
N CYS A 86 -8.05 -0.23 9.58
CA CYS A 86 -8.98 -1.36 9.76
C CYS A 86 -10.38 -0.91 10.23
N ARG A 87 -10.49 0.12 11.06
CA ARG A 87 -11.79 0.70 11.45
C ARG A 87 -12.40 1.55 10.33
N GLY A 88 -11.59 2.27 9.54
CA GLY A 88 -12.05 2.94 8.33
C GLY A 88 -12.70 1.99 7.32
N VAL A 89 -12.16 0.78 7.13
CA VAL A 89 -12.78 -0.28 6.29
C VAL A 89 -14.11 -0.77 6.88
N ALA A 90 -14.23 -0.85 8.21
CA ALA A 90 -15.47 -1.24 8.88
C ALA A 90 -16.55 -0.14 8.83
N GLU A 91 -16.15 1.14 8.79
CA GLU A 91 -17.02 2.31 8.63
C GLU A 91 -17.49 2.48 7.17
N GLN A 92 -16.60 2.23 6.20
CA GLN A 92 -16.80 2.41 4.76
C GLN A 92 -16.31 1.15 4.02
N PRO A 93 -17.18 0.13 3.82
CA PRO A 93 -16.82 -1.12 3.14
C PRO A 93 -16.33 -0.96 1.69
N GLU A 94 -16.58 0.18 1.05
CA GLU A 94 -15.99 0.58 -0.23
C GLU A 94 -14.46 0.80 -0.18
N LEU A 95 -13.88 0.90 1.01
CA LEU A 95 -12.43 0.97 1.25
C LEU A 95 -11.80 -0.42 1.48
N ALA A 96 -12.55 -1.51 1.33
CA ALA A 96 -12.01 -2.86 1.49
C ALA A 96 -10.81 -3.11 0.56
N GLY A 97 -9.74 -3.71 1.11
CA GLY A 97 -8.48 -3.89 0.41
C GLY A 97 -7.61 -2.62 0.31
N MET A 98 -7.93 -1.54 1.05
CA MET A 98 -6.96 -0.45 1.25
C MET A 98 -5.83 -0.85 2.20
N GLY A 99 -4.63 -0.42 1.87
CA GLY A 99 -3.45 -0.60 2.70
C GLY A 99 -2.37 0.42 2.35
N THR A 100 -1.27 0.43 3.12
CA THR A 100 -0.17 1.35 2.85
C THR A 100 1.16 0.83 3.38
N THR A 101 2.24 1.18 2.71
CA THR A 101 3.59 1.01 3.26
C THR A 101 3.83 2.01 4.39
N VAL A 102 4.87 1.79 5.19
CA VAL A 102 5.47 2.83 6.03
C VAL A 102 6.98 2.69 5.97
N THR A 103 7.67 3.80 5.73
CA THR A 103 9.08 3.96 6.10
C THR A 103 9.22 5.25 6.90
N ALA A 104 9.69 5.14 8.15
CA ALA A 104 9.64 6.22 9.13
C ALA A 104 10.94 6.33 9.93
N LEU A 105 11.43 7.56 10.13
CA LEU A 105 12.71 7.87 10.79
C LEU A 105 12.47 8.91 11.90
N LEU A 106 12.50 8.47 13.16
CA LEU A 106 12.23 9.29 14.36
C LEU A 106 13.52 9.54 15.15
N ARG A 107 13.81 10.79 15.53
CA ARG A 107 15.00 11.10 16.35
C ARG A 107 14.89 10.41 17.72
N ALA A 108 15.96 9.71 18.10
CA ALA A 108 16.09 8.99 19.36
C ALA A 108 17.22 9.60 20.22
N PRO A 109 17.17 9.46 21.56
CA PRO A 109 18.20 10.01 22.45
C PRO A 109 19.62 9.52 22.13
N GLY A 110 20.59 10.43 22.18
CA GLY A 110 22.01 10.15 21.92
C GLY A 110 22.32 9.94 20.44
N ASN A 111 21.99 10.92 19.60
CA ASN A 111 22.34 11.02 18.18
C ASN A 111 22.07 9.75 17.36
N ARG A 112 20.85 9.25 17.48
CA ARG A 112 20.35 8.08 16.74
C ARG A 112 18.99 8.38 16.14
N PHE A 113 18.61 7.56 15.16
CA PHE A 113 17.23 7.46 14.68
C PHE A 113 16.67 6.08 14.99
N ALA A 114 15.40 6.04 15.41
CA ALA A 114 14.54 4.88 15.32
C ALA A 114 14.00 4.81 13.88
N LEU A 115 14.38 3.77 13.14
CA LEU A 115 13.86 3.46 11.82
C LEU A 115 12.81 2.35 11.96
N ALA A 116 11.62 2.59 11.39
CA ALA A 116 10.59 1.58 11.19
C ALA A 116 10.28 1.41 9.70
N HIS A 117 10.09 0.17 9.25
CA HIS A 117 9.81 -0.15 7.86
C HIS A 117 8.78 -1.28 7.71
N ILE A 118 7.86 -1.11 6.76
CA ILE A 118 7.00 -2.16 6.21
C ILE A 118 6.57 -1.79 4.78
N GLY A 119 6.94 -2.59 3.80
CA GLY A 119 6.54 -2.41 2.39
C GLY A 119 7.76 -2.38 1.48
N ASP A 120 7.69 -1.65 0.38
CA ASP A 120 8.75 -1.52 -0.62
C ASP A 120 9.21 -0.06 -0.84
N SER A 121 8.58 0.92 -0.21
CA SER A 121 9.08 2.30 -0.12
C SER A 121 10.40 2.33 0.66
N ARG A 122 11.46 2.87 0.06
CA ARG A 122 12.84 2.68 0.51
C ARG A 122 13.35 3.83 1.38
N GLY A 123 14.29 3.50 2.26
CA GLY A 123 15.10 4.45 3.02
C GLY A 123 16.58 4.32 2.66
N TYR A 124 17.27 5.45 2.55
CA TYR A 124 18.70 5.56 2.26
C TYR A 124 19.38 6.59 3.17
N VAL A 125 20.69 6.42 3.38
CA VAL A 125 21.58 7.45 3.92
C VAL A 125 22.76 7.67 2.96
N LEU A 126 23.04 8.92 2.63
CA LEU A 126 24.28 9.37 2.00
C LEU A 126 25.25 9.81 3.10
N ARG A 127 26.38 9.11 3.21
CA ARG A 127 27.43 9.36 4.22
C ARG A 127 28.80 9.25 3.56
N ASP A 128 29.69 10.21 3.81
CA ASP A 128 31.06 10.27 3.27
C ASP A 128 31.19 10.15 1.74
N GLY A 129 30.07 10.35 1.00
CA GLY A 129 29.98 10.20 -0.46
C GLY A 129 29.43 8.86 -0.94
N GLU A 130 29.14 7.92 -0.04
CA GLU A 130 28.50 6.63 -0.36
C GLU A 130 26.99 6.67 -0.04
N LEU A 131 26.15 6.26 -0.99
CA LEU A 131 24.72 6.05 -0.78
C LEU A 131 24.47 4.61 -0.29
N GLN A 132 23.84 4.46 0.86
CA GLN A 132 23.61 3.16 1.51
C GLN A 132 22.12 2.97 1.81
N THR A 133 21.52 1.89 1.30
CA THR A 133 20.14 1.49 1.63
C THR A 133 20.05 1.05 3.09
N VAL A 134 19.00 1.48 3.82
CA VAL A 134 18.78 1.16 5.24
C VAL A 134 17.51 0.34 5.51
N THR A 135 16.65 0.19 4.50
CA THR A 135 15.46 -0.69 4.47
C THR A 135 15.76 -1.98 3.71
N HIS A 136 14.86 -2.96 3.81
CA HIS A 136 14.92 -4.22 3.06
C HIS A 136 13.52 -4.56 2.55
N ASP A 137 13.33 -4.47 1.24
CA ASP A 137 12.00 -4.46 0.62
C ASP A 137 11.18 -5.70 0.95
N HIS A 138 9.95 -5.53 1.44
CA HIS A 138 8.98 -6.60 1.61
C HIS A 138 8.27 -6.96 0.30
N THR A 139 9.02 -7.21 -0.78
CA THR A 139 8.47 -7.66 -2.07
C THR A 139 8.67 -9.16 -2.32
N PHE A 140 7.84 -9.72 -3.21
CA PHE A 140 7.97 -11.09 -3.69
C PHE A 140 9.33 -11.34 -4.34
N VAL A 141 9.90 -10.35 -5.04
CA VAL A 141 11.21 -10.50 -5.70
C VAL A 141 12.37 -10.39 -4.73
N GLN A 142 12.29 -9.56 -3.69
CA GLN A 142 13.32 -9.53 -2.66
C GLN A 142 13.39 -10.86 -1.91
N MET A 143 12.24 -11.47 -1.57
CA MET A 143 12.18 -12.84 -1.05
C MET A 143 12.85 -13.86 -1.99
N LEU A 144 12.70 -13.74 -3.31
CA LEU A 144 13.38 -14.63 -4.27
C LEU A 144 14.90 -14.40 -4.32
N VAL A 145 15.38 -13.17 -4.12
CA VAL A 145 16.80 -12.85 -3.99
C VAL A 145 17.36 -13.41 -2.67
N ASP A 146 16.64 -13.25 -1.57
CA ASP A 146 17.01 -13.75 -0.24
C ASP A 146 17.07 -15.29 -0.19
N GLU A 147 16.15 -15.98 -0.88
CA GLU A 147 16.19 -17.42 -1.10
C GLU A 147 17.27 -17.87 -2.10
N GLY A 148 18.00 -16.94 -2.74
CA GLY A 148 19.03 -17.23 -3.74
C GLY A 148 18.50 -17.85 -5.04
N ARG A 149 17.24 -17.55 -5.39
CA ARG A 149 16.51 -18.13 -6.54
C ARG A 149 16.60 -17.27 -7.81
N ILE A 150 16.83 -15.97 -7.66
CA ILE A 150 17.13 -15.00 -8.72
C ILE A 150 18.27 -14.08 -8.27
N THR A 151 18.95 -13.41 -9.19
CA THR A 151 19.88 -12.31 -8.85
C THR A 151 19.14 -10.98 -8.62
N PRO A 152 19.79 -9.96 -8.02
CA PRO A 152 19.24 -8.60 -7.99
C PRO A 152 18.91 -8.05 -9.40
N ASP A 153 19.81 -8.24 -10.36
CA ASP A 153 19.65 -7.86 -11.77
C ASP A 153 18.39 -8.51 -12.41
N GLU A 154 18.08 -9.75 -12.02
CA GLU A 154 16.88 -10.47 -12.46
C GLU A 154 15.61 -9.97 -11.75
N ALA A 155 15.72 -9.49 -10.50
CA ALA A 155 14.61 -8.91 -9.73
C ALA A 155 14.11 -7.59 -10.33
N GLU A 156 15.01 -6.70 -10.75
CA GLU A 156 14.68 -5.41 -11.38
C GLU A 156 13.82 -5.55 -12.64
N THR A 157 14.07 -6.61 -13.42
CA THR A 157 13.36 -6.89 -14.68
C THR A 157 12.19 -7.88 -14.52
N HIS A 158 11.93 -8.37 -13.30
CA HIS A 158 10.95 -9.41 -13.06
C HIS A 158 9.50 -8.92 -13.26
N PRO A 159 8.59 -9.72 -13.87
CA PRO A 159 7.19 -9.34 -14.08
C PRO A 159 6.40 -9.06 -12.81
N GLN A 160 6.82 -9.61 -11.67
CA GLN A 160 6.16 -9.47 -10.36
C GLN A 160 6.97 -8.61 -9.36
N ARG A 161 7.81 -7.68 -9.84
CA ARG A 161 8.67 -6.88 -8.93
C ARG A 161 7.88 -6.01 -7.94
N SER A 162 6.80 -5.36 -8.39
CA SER A 162 5.90 -4.55 -7.55
C SER A 162 4.82 -5.38 -6.82
N VAL A 163 5.09 -6.64 -6.49
CA VAL A 163 4.20 -7.46 -5.65
C VAL A 163 4.69 -7.37 -4.20
N VAL A 164 4.04 -6.49 -3.43
CA VAL A 164 4.31 -6.27 -2.01
C VAL A 164 3.70 -7.40 -1.17
N MET A 165 4.45 -7.85 -0.15
CA MET A 165 4.15 -9.02 0.69
C MET A 165 3.81 -8.65 2.15
N LYS A 166 4.13 -7.44 2.61
CA LYS A 166 3.71 -6.89 3.91
C LYS A 166 3.33 -5.41 3.77
N VAL A 167 2.14 -5.01 4.24
CA VAL A 167 1.68 -3.61 4.36
C VAL A 167 0.79 -3.44 5.60
N LEU A 168 0.47 -2.20 5.96
CA LEU A 168 -0.61 -1.90 6.91
C LEU A 168 -1.98 -2.04 6.21
N GLY A 169 -3.03 -2.31 6.99
CA GLY A 169 -4.42 -2.40 6.52
C GLY A 169 -4.94 -3.83 6.29
N ASP A 170 -4.08 -4.84 6.36
CA ASP A 170 -4.48 -6.25 6.20
C ASP A 170 -5.34 -6.73 7.40
N VAL A 171 -6.59 -7.09 7.12
CA VAL A 171 -7.64 -7.24 8.13
C VAL A 171 -7.51 -8.58 8.86
N GLY A 172 -6.94 -8.52 10.06
CA GLY A 172 -6.72 -9.69 10.94
C GLY A 172 -5.27 -10.15 11.00
N ALA A 173 -4.37 -9.54 10.21
CA ALA A 173 -2.94 -9.66 10.42
C ALA A 173 -2.47 -8.69 11.53
N SER A 174 -1.44 -9.10 12.27
CA SER A 174 -0.61 -8.19 13.07
C SER A 174 0.60 -7.82 12.21
N PRO A 175 0.77 -6.56 11.76
CA PRO A 175 1.84 -6.22 10.82
C PRO A 175 3.22 -6.41 11.46
N ASP A 176 4.08 -7.16 10.78
CA ASP A 176 5.44 -7.46 11.19
C ASP A 176 6.40 -6.36 10.73
N LEU A 177 6.67 -5.42 11.62
CA LEU A 177 7.46 -4.20 11.40
C LEU A 177 8.95 -4.43 11.64
N ASP A 178 9.75 -4.08 10.64
CA ASP A 178 11.22 -4.03 10.73
C ASP A 178 11.64 -2.79 11.51
N LEU A 179 12.16 -2.98 12.72
CA LEU A 179 12.58 -1.89 13.62
C LEU A 179 14.08 -1.92 13.89
N THR A 180 14.78 -0.81 13.64
CA THR A 180 16.22 -0.69 13.92
C THR A 180 16.60 0.67 14.51
N LEU A 181 17.59 0.70 15.42
CA LEU A 181 18.27 1.94 15.78
C LEU A 181 19.46 2.16 14.84
N ARG A 182 19.59 3.36 14.29
CA ARG A 182 20.68 3.77 13.40
C ARG A 182 21.45 4.94 14.02
N GLU A 183 22.78 4.92 13.94
CA GLU A 183 23.64 6.04 14.37
C GLU A 183 23.63 7.16 13.33
N ALA A 184 23.53 8.40 13.81
CA ALA A 184 23.40 9.59 12.98
C ALA A 184 24.58 10.55 13.22
N HIS A 185 25.23 10.95 12.13
CA HIS A 185 26.39 11.83 12.13
C HIS A 185 26.02 13.18 11.50
N VAL A 186 26.60 14.26 12.01
CA VAL A 186 26.43 15.60 11.42
C VAL A 186 27.04 15.60 10.03
N GLY A 187 26.23 15.96 9.02
CA GLY A 187 26.57 15.86 7.60
C GLY A 187 25.98 14.64 6.88
N ASP A 188 25.36 13.69 7.59
CA ASP A 188 24.51 12.67 6.93
C ASP A 188 23.35 13.33 6.20
N ARG A 189 22.98 12.79 5.03
CA ARG A 189 21.73 13.09 4.35
C ARG A 189 20.88 11.82 4.26
N TRP A 190 19.69 11.86 4.84
CA TRP A 190 18.71 10.77 4.77
C TRP A 190 17.70 11.06 3.64
N MET A 191 17.30 10.01 2.93
CA MET A 191 16.25 10.04 1.92
C MET A 191 15.25 8.90 2.17
N LEU A 192 13.96 9.21 2.16
CA LEU A 192 12.87 8.22 2.07
C LEU A 192 12.11 8.44 0.75
N CYS A 193 11.74 7.38 0.03
CA CYS A 193 11.02 7.48 -1.26
C CYS A 193 10.05 6.31 -1.54
N SER A 194 8.99 6.58 -2.31
CA SER A 194 8.09 5.55 -2.86
C SER A 194 8.77 4.77 -4.00
N ASP A 195 8.19 3.63 -4.40
CA ASP A 195 8.79 2.79 -5.46
C ASP A 195 8.91 3.58 -6.78
N GLY A 196 7.97 4.49 -7.05
CA GLY A 196 7.93 5.40 -8.19
C GLY A 196 9.09 6.39 -8.32
N LEU A 197 10.01 6.51 -7.35
CA LEU A 197 11.35 7.05 -7.61
C LEU A 197 12.25 5.96 -8.20
N THR A 198 12.51 4.91 -7.43
CA THR A 198 13.52 3.89 -7.69
C THR A 198 13.18 2.90 -8.81
N GLY A 199 11.93 2.87 -9.27
CA GLY A 199 11.48 2.13 -10.46
C GLY A 199 11.64 2.90 -11.77
N PHE A 200 12.01 4.19 -11.73
CA PHE A 200 12.10 5.07 -12.90
C PHE A 200 13.39 5.93 -12.94
N ALA A 201 14.11 6.09 -11.84
CA ALA A 201 15.40 6.78 -11.77
C ALA A 201 16.52 5.82 -11.33
N ASP A 202 17.68 5.92 -11.99
CA ASP A 202 18.87 5.12 -11.71
C ASP A 202 19.52 5.51 -10.37
N VAL A 203 20.07 4.53 -9.64
CA VAL A 203 20.68 4.74 -8.32
C VAL A 203 21.93 5.63 -8.36
N ASP A 204 22.71 5.60 -9.44
CA ASP A 204 23.89 6.48 -9.62
C ASP A 204 23.45 7.94 -9.84
N ASP A 205 22.37 8.16 -10.60
CA ASP A 205 21.79 9.50 -10.81
C ASP A 205 21.10 10.05 -9.56
N ILE A 206 20.43 9.19 -8.78
CA ILE A 206 19.90 9.52 -7.44
C ILE A 206 21.05 9.92 -6.51
N ALA A 207 22.11 9.10 -6.40
CA ALA A 207 23.27 9.38 -5.56
C ALA A 207 23.98 10.69 -5.96
N ARG A 208 24.06 10.97 -7.27
CA ARG A 208 24.61 12.21 -7.82
C ARG A 208 23.77 13.42 -7.41
N VAL A 209 22.44 13.40 -7.58
CA VAL A 209 21.57 14.51 -7.15
C VAL A 209 21.62 14.73 -5.64
N LEU A 210 21.59 13.66 -4.84
CA LEU A 210 21.74 13.73 -3.38
C LEU A 210 23.07 14.37 -2.95
N SER A 211 24.14 14.20 -3.73
CA SER A 211 25.47 14.76 -3.47
C SER A 211 25.66 16.19 -3.99
N GLU A 212 25.12 16.52 -5.16
CA GLU A 212 25.34 17.81 -5.83
C GLU A 212 24.39 18.92 -5.32
N VAL A 213 23.17 18.59 -4.90
CA VAL A 213 22.11 19.57 -4.61
C VAL A 213 22.02 19.90 -3.12
N SER A 214 22.71 20.95 -2.68
CA SER A 214 22.87 21.28 -1.25
C SER A 214 21.61 21.76 -0.52
N ASP A 215 20.47 21.95 -1.19
CA ASP A 215 19.19 22.32 -0.58
C ASP A 215 18.20 21.15 -0.64
N PRO A 216 17.58 20.73 0.49
CA PRO A 216 16.65 19.60 0.52
C PRO A 216 15.44 19.73 -0.40
N ASP A 217 14.86 20.93 -0.57
CA ASP A 217 13.62 21.08 -1.33
C ASP A 217 13.87 21.00 -2.84
N GLU A 218 14.94 21.67 -3.29
CA GLU A 218 15.44 21.57 -4.66
C GLU A 218 15.96 20.14 -4.96
N CYS A 219 16.51 19.44 -3.96
CA CYS A 219 16.92 18.04 -4.09
C CYS A 219 15.71 17.13 -4.31
N CYS A 220 14.66 17.24 -3.47
CA CYS A 220 13.39 16.54 -3.67
C CYS A 220 12.78 16.85 -5.05
N ARG A 221 12.86 18.12 -5.50
CA ARG A 221 12.36 18.55 -6.81
C ARG A 221 13.10 17.89 -7.97
N GLN A 222 14.44 17.85 -7.94
CA GLN A 222 15.25 17.22 -8.99
C GLN A 222 15.13 15.68 -9.00
N LEU A 223 14.94 15.04 -7.84
CA LEU A 223 14.68 13.59 -7.77
C LEU A 223 13.32 13.23 -8.41
N ILE A 224 12.29 14.07 -8.23
CA ILE A 224 11.02 13.93 -8.94
C ILE A 224 11.19 14.19 -10.45
N ASP A 225 11.93 15.21 -10.86
CA ASP A 225 12.23 15.46 -12.29
C ASP A 225 12.87 14.23 -12.96
N LEU A 226 13.80 13.53 -12.28
CA LEU A 226 14.40 12.29 -12.77
C LEU A 226 13.36 11.18 -12.98
N ALA A 227 12.51 10.90 -11.97
CA ALA A 227 11.47 9.88 -12.07
C ALA A 227 10.46 10.16 -13.21
N LEU A 228 10.09 11.44 -13.38
CA LEU A 228 9.22 11.87 -14.48
C LEU A 228 9.91 11.75 -15.85
N ALA A 229 11.22 12.03 -15.94
CA ALA A 229 12.01 11.82 -17.16
C ALA A 229 12.18 10.34 -17.51
N GLY A 230 12.26 9.45 -16.52
CA GLY A 230 12.22 7.99 -16.67
C GLY A 230 10.85 7.43 -17.12
N GLY A 231 9.81 8.28 -17.16
CA GLY A 231 8.48 7.96 -17.66
C GLY A 231 7.35 8.21 -16.66
N GLY A 232 7.66 8.36 -15.37
CA GLY A 232 6.71 8.78 -14.33
C GLY A 232 5.40 7.98 -14.32
N ALA A 233 5.45 6.66 -14.51
CA ALA A 233 4.22 5.87 -14.62
C ALA A 233 3.51 5.65 -13.27
N ASP A 234 4.16 6.04 -12.16
CA ASP A 234 3.62 5.95 -10.82
C ASP A 234 3.57 7.29 -10.06
N ASN A 235 2.94 7.27 -8.89
CA ASN A 235 3.10 8.33 -7.91
C ASN A 235 4.56 8.36 -7.42
N VAL A 236 5.08 9.56 -7.13
CA VAL A 236 6.47 9.70 -6.66
C VAL A 236 6.55 10.73 -5.54
N THR A 237 7.05 10.28 -4.40
CA THR A 237 7.21 11.08 -3.18
C THR A 237 8.61 10.89 -2.64
N VAL A 238 9.22 12.00 -2.24
CA VAL A 238 10.59 12.07 -1.76
C VAL A 238 10.64 12.95 -0.52
N VAL A 239 11.29 12.43 0.52
CA VAL A 239 11.51 13.10 1.81
C VAL A 239 13.00 13.11 2.09
N ILE A 240 13.59 14.30 2.21
CA ILE A 240 15.01 14.51 2.51
C ILE A 240 15.16 15.08 3.92
N GLY A 241 16.20 14.66 4.64
CA GLY A 241 16.61 15.27 5.90
C GLY A 241 18.13 15.31 6.06
N ASP A 242 18.70 16.51 6.12
CA ASP A 242 20.11 16.73 6.44
C ASP A 242 20.32 16.77 7.96
N VAL A 243 21.25 15.98 8.48
CA VAL A 243 21.59 15.96 9.91
C VAL A 243 22.54 17.10 10.24
N LEU A 244 22.04 18.10 10.99
CA LEU A 244 22.79 19.26 11.44
C LEU A 244 23.08 19.21 12.94
N GLU A 245 24.15 19.88 13.38
CA GLU A 245 24.44 20.10 14.80
C GLU A 245 23.58 21.25 15.36
N GLY A 246 23.03 21.07 16.56
CA GLY A 246 22.26 22.06 17.29
C GLY A 246 20.74 21.90 17.13
N THR A 247 20.04 23.04 17.15
CA THR A 247 18.58 23.12 17.07
C THR A 247 18.19 24.18 16.03
N LEU A 248 17.27 23.84 15.12
CA LEU A 248 16.70 24.81 14.19
C LEU A 248 15.63 25.67 14.86
N ASP A 249 15.61 26.97 14.57
CA ASP A 249 14.58 27.90 15.04
C ASP A 249 13.22 27.63 14.36
N THR A 250 12.44 26.72 14.94
CA THR A 250 11.01 26.45 14.63
C THR A 250 10.69 26.28 13.13
N VAL A 251 11.28 25.27 12.49
CA VAL A 251 10.69 24.71 11.26
C VAL A 251 9.49 23.86 11.67
N GLN A 252 8.27 24.25 11.28
CA GLN A 252 7.12 23.34 11.41
C GLN A 252 7.24 22.24 10.37
N GLY A 253 7.07 20.98 10.78
CA GLY A 253 7.03 19.86 9.86
C GLY A 253 5.89 19.98 8.85
N SER A 254 6.13 19.51 7.63
CA SER A 254 5.26 19.68 6.47
C SER A 254 4.80 18.34 5.91
N SER A 255 3.51 18.22 5.61
CA SER A 255 2.91 17.04 4.98
C SER A 255 2.64 17.26 3.49
N VAL A 256 2.79 16.21 2.69
CA VAL A 256 2.62 16.20 1.22
C VAL A 256 1.86 14.96 0.75
N GLY A 257 1.37 14.99 -0.49
CA GLY A 257 0.59 13.89 -1.07
C GLY A 257 -0.87 13.89 -0.63
N SER A 258 -1.47 12.71 -0.56
CA SER A 258 -2.91 12.48 -0.32
C SER A 258 -3.42 13.16 0.95
N VAL A 259 -2.66 13.09 2.04
CA VAL A 259 -2.98 13.76 3.31
C VAL A 259 -3.14 15.29 3.19
N HIS A 260 -2.40 15.91 2.27
CA HIS A 260 -2.46 17.35 2.02
C HIS A 260 -3.57 17.70 1.02
N LEU A 261 -3.75 16.87 -0.02
CA LEU A 261 -4.75 17.07 -1.07
C LEU A 261 -6.18 16.83 -0.55
N ASN A 262 -6.37 15.84 0.32
CA ASN A 262 -7.66 15.44 0.88
C ASN A 262 -7.60 15.31 2.43
N PRO A 263 -7.48 16.41 3.20
CA PRO A 263 -7.35 16.36 4.67
C PRO A 263 -8.53 15.72 5.42
N LYS A 264 -9.65 15.42 4.74
CA LYS A 264 -10.78 14.65 5.31
C LYS A 264 -10.43 13.18 5.52
N TYR A 265 -9.58 12.59 4.67
CA TYR A 265 -9.22 11.18 4.77
C TYR A 265 -8.50 10.86 6.09
N ALA A 266 -7.69 11.79 6.59
CA ALA A 266 -7.07 11.75 7.91
C ALA A 266 -8.04 11.55 9.08
N THR A 267 -9.34 11.88 8.91
CA THR A 267 -10.36 11.79 9.98
C THR A 267 -11.16 10.48 9.97
N ILE A 268 -10.99 9.63 8.95
CA ILE A 268 -11.64 8.32 8.86
C ILE A 268 -11.02 7.37 9.89
N GLY A 269 -11.82 6.53 10.55
CA GLY A 269 -11.33 5.66 11.63
C GLY A 269 -10.93 6.41 12.92
N MET A 270 -11.33 7.67 13.12
CA MET A 270 -11.19 8.33 14.43
C MET A 270 -12.30 7.89 15.39
N ASN A 271 -11.94 7.56 16.64
CA ASN A 271 -12.95 7.24 17.67
C ASN A 271 -13.72 8.51 18.06
N THR A 272 -15.01 8.58 17.71
CA THR A 272 -15.92 9.65 18.16
C THR A 272 -16.27 9.60 19.66
N ASP A 273 -16.03 8.45 20.29
CA ASP A 273 -16.49 8.14 21.64
C ASP A 273 -15.43 8.47 22.72
N VAL A 274 -14.36 9.16 22.35
CA VAL A 274 -13.38 9.72 23.29
C VAL A 274 -13.65 11.22 23.43
N ASP A 275 -14.12 11.65 24.60
CA ASP A 275 -14.21 13.06 25.01
C ASP A 275 -12.81 13.67 25.23
N GLU A 276 -11.96 13.68 24.20
CA GLU A 276 -10.88 14.66 24.12
C GLU A 276 -11.52 16.01 23.76
N PRO A 277 -11.29 17.09 24.54
CA PRO A 277 -11.84 18.39 24.21
C PRO A 277 -11.21 18.88 22.91
N ALA A 278 -12.02 19.04 21.87
CA ALA A 278 -11.57 19.45 20.55
C ALA A 278 -10.72 20.73 20.64
N ALA A 279 -9.40 20.58 20.48
CA ALA A 279 -8.48 21.69 20.47
C ALA A 279 -8.73 22.51 19.19
N GLU A 280 -9.08 23.79 19.33
CA GLU A 280 -9.24 24.72 18.20
C GLU A 280 -7.89 25.12 17.57
N THR A 281 -6.97 24.17 17.42
CA THR A 281 -5.74 24.29 16.62
C THR A 281 -6.06 23.94 15.17
N GLN A 282 -6.66 24.89 14.46
CA GLN A 282 -6.64 24.87 12.99
C GLN A 282 -5.18 24.86 12.53
N PRO A 283 -4.73 23.87 11.72
CA PRO A 283 -3.41 23.95 11.11
C PRO A 283 -3.39 25.15 10.16
N HIS A 284 -2.43 26.05 10.35
CA HIS A 284 -2.29 27.25 9.54
C HIS A 284 -1.64 26.89 8.20
N TYR A 285 -2.41 26.27 7.30
CA TYR A 285 -1.96 25.92 5.95
C TYR A 285 -1.50 27.20 5.22
N GLY A 286 -0.22 27.21 4.82
CA GLY A 286 0.39 28.33 4.10
C GLY A 286 -0.22 28.46 2.71
N ASN A 287 -0.96 29.54 2.48
CA ASN A 287 -1.74 29.73 1.26
C ASN A 287 -0.84 30.15 0.07
N GLY A 288 -0.24 29.16 -0.59
CA GLY A 288 0.49 29.31 -1.88
C GLY A 288 -0.39 28.89 -3.06
N ASP A 289 -0.33 29.65 -4.16
CA ASP A 289 -1.31 29.54 -5.25
C ASP A 289 -1.20 28.26 -6.09
N ILE A 290 -2.24 27.42 -6.07
CA ILE A 290 -2.52 26.41 -7.11
C ILE A 290 -4.02 26.50 -7.49
N PRO A 291 -4.40 26.54 -8.79
CA PRO A 291 -5.80 26.63 -9.20
C PRO A 291 -6.60 25.36 -8.90
N THR A 292 -7.75 25.50 -8.25
CA THR A 292 -8.71 24.41 -7.98
C THR A 292 -10.03 24.62 -8.71
N ASP A 293 -10.21 23.92 -9.83
CA ASP A 293 -11.45 23.96 -10.62
C ASP A 293 -12.26 22.66 -10.42
N THR A 294 -13.15 22.64 -9.42
CA THR A 294 -14.30 21.71 -9.37
C THR A 294 -15.36 22.19 -8.38
N VAL A 295 -16.64 21.87 -8.67
CA VAL A 295 -17.80 22.47 -7.98
C VAL A 295 -18.32 21.56 -6.86
N PRO A 296 -18.60 22.07 -5.64
CA PRO A 296 -19.22 21.28 -4.57
C PRO A 296 -20.71 21.03 -4.84
N LEU A 297 -21.16 19.77 -4.74
CA LEU A 297 -22.58 19.44 -4.73
C LEU A 297 -23.24 19.75 -3.37
N GLN A 298 -24.54 20.04 -3.40
CA GLN A 298 -25.30 20.49 -2.23
C GLN A 298 -25.87 19.33 -1.40
N THR A 299 -26.05 19.58 -0.10
CA THR A 299 -26.73 18.70 0.84
C THR A 299 -28.26 18.73 0.68
N VAL A 300 -28.92 17.64 1.09
CA VAL A 300 -30.38 17.60 1.30
C VAL A 300 -30.66 16.91 2.64
N SER A 301 -31.43 17.56 3.51
CA SER A 301 -31.87 16.98 4.78
C SER A 301 -33.26 16.35 4.65
N GLY A 302 -33.46 15.19 5.27
CA GLY A 302 -34.75 14.51 5.40
C GLY A 302 -34.85 13.84 6.77
N SER A 303 -36.02 13.91 7.41
CA SER A 303 -36.20 13.57 8.83
C SER A 303 -37.29 12.52 9.07
N ASP A 304 -37.21 11.93 10.26
CA ASP A 304 -38.31 11.37 11.07
C ASP A 304 -38.74 9.88 10.94
N LYS A 305 -38.69 9.21 12.10
CA LYS A 305 -39.63 8.20 12.66
C LYS A 305 -39.44 6.68 12.47
N GLN A 306 -38.91 6.06 13.55
CA GLN A 306 -39.69 5.36 14.61
C GLN A 306 -39.64 3.81 14.68
N GLU A 307 -39.39 3.30 15.91
CA GLU A 307 -39.29 1.88 16.32
C GLU A 307 -40.64 1.13 16.42
N PRO A 308 -40.59 -0.21 16.60
CA PRO A 308 -41.15 -0.81 17.84
C PRO A 308 -40.28 -1.89 18.52
N THR A 309 -40.72 -2.37 19.69
CA THR A 309 -39.91 -2.95 20.79
C THR A 309 -40.27 -4.40 21.23
N ALA A 310 -39.60 -4.91 22.29
CA ALA A 310 -39.87 -6.09 23.17
C ALA A 310 -39.10 -7.40 22.89
N GLU A 311 -38.70 -8.28 23.85
CA GLU A 311 -38.63 -8.29 25.34
C GLU A 311 -37.61 -9.42 25.77
N VAL A 312 -36.70 -9.28 26.77
CA VAL A 312 -36.83 -9.57 28.24
C VAL A 312 -37.07 -11.07 28.58
N VAL A 313 -36.33 -11.80 29.48
CA VAL A 313 -35.18 -11.51 30.39
C VAL A 313 -34.45 -12.81 30.88
N PRO A 314 -33.17 -12.76 31.35
CA PRO A 314 -32.40 -13.92 31.87
C PRO A 314 -31.85 -13.83 33.33
N PRO A 315 -31.60 -14.98 34.00
CA PRO A 315 -30.49 -15.20 34.97
C PRO A 315 -29.75 -16.54 34.69
N SER A 316 -28.65 -16.99 35.34
CA SER A 316 -27.76 -16.56 36.46
C SER A 316 -26.28 -16.94 36.10
N GLN A 317 -25.16 -16.74 36.84
CA GLN A 317 -24.81 -16.64 38.29
C GLN A 317 -24.89 -17.98 39.08
N ARG A 318 -24.02 -18.36 40.05
CA ARG A 318 -22.96 -17.67 40.85
C ARG A 318 -21.80 -18.61 41.29
N THR A 319 -20.56 -18.08 41.34
CA THR A 319 -19.50 -18.06 42.42
C THR A 319 -19.08 -19.35 43.17
N ASP A 320 -17.98 -19.48 43.94
CA ASP A 320 -17.04 -18.55 44.65
C ASP A 320 -15.53 -18.99 44.62
N SER A 321 -14.70 -18.31 45.41
CA SER A 321 -13.21 -18.24 45.57
C SER A 321 -12.53 -19.42 46.36
N GLU A 322 -11.25 -19.44 46.84
CA GLU A 322 -10.18 -18.42 47.08
C GLU A 322 -8.75 -19.01 47.31
N SER A 323 -7.70 -18.32 46.83
CA SER A 323 -6.31 -18.09 47.38
C SER A 323 -5.30 -19.18 47.88
N SER A 324 -4.00 -18.80 47.76
CA SER A 324 -2.83 -18.95 48.69
C SER A 324 -1.72 -20.04 48.52
N ASP A 325 -0.57 -19.59 47.96
CA ASP A 325 0.85 -19.70 48.37
C ASP A 325 1.47 -20.91 49.15
N ARG A 326 2.57 -21.43 48.57
CA ARG A 326 3.94 -21.69 49.14
C ARG A 326 4.45 -23.07 49.60
N ASP A 327 5.76 -23.22 49.30
CA ASP A 327 6.87 -23.97 49.92
C ASP A 327 6.98 -25.52 49.82
N ALA A 328 8.24 -25.98 49.86
CA ALA A 328 8.81 -27.33 49.79
C ALA A 328 9.93 -27.45 50.87
N PRO A 329 10.82 -28.48 50.98
CA PRO A 329 11.03 -29.73 50.22
C PRO A 329 11.23 -30.98 51.15
N ALA A 330 12.25 -31.83 50.89
CA ALA A 330 12.70 -33.10 51.54
C ALA A 330 12.13 -34.39 50.88
N GLU A 331 12.93 -35.32 50.31
CA GLU A 331 13.97 -36.25 50.87
C GLU A 331 13.31 -37.49 51.53
N GLU A 332 13.81 -38.74 51.44
CA GLU A 332 15.10 -39.30 50.94
C GLU A 332 14.90 -40.79 50.50
N ASP A 333 15.98 -41.50 50.11
CA ASP A 333 16.14 -42.99 50.09
C ASP A 333 15.32 -43.91 49.12
N ASP A 334 15.83 -45.03 48.57
CA ASP A 334 17.21 -45.53 48.36
C ASP A 334 17.21 -46.75 47.37
N LEU A 335 18.37 -47.10 46.78
CA LEU A 335 18.72 -48.36 46.04
C LEU A 335 17.91 -48.71 44.75
N ASP A 336 18.41 -49.45 43.76
CA ASP A 336 19.74 -50.00 43.46
C ASP A 336 19.93 -50.10 41.92
N ALA A 337 21.13 -50.37 41.42
CA ALA A 337 21.43 -50.40 39.98
C ALA A 337 21.29 -51.78 39.30
N ASP A 338 20.88 -51.81 38.03
CA ASP A 338 21.56 -52.59 36.99
C ASP A 338 21.22 -52.06 35.58
N ASP A 339 22.05 -52.42 34.59
CA ASP A 339 22.12 -51.83 33.24
C ASP A 339 21.35 -52.67 32.18
N ASP A 340 20.50 -52.04 31.36
CA ASP A 340 19.92 -52.63 30.13
C ASP A 340 19.27 -51.52 29.26
N GLU A 341 19.90 -51.18 28.13
CA GLU A 341 19.40 -50.17 27.17
C GLU A 341 18.60 -50.80 26.01
N VAL A 342 17.78 -49.99 25.31
CA VAL A 342 16.92 -50.38 24.15
C VAL A 342 15.66 -51.17 24.60
N GLU A 343 14.41 -50.87 24.22
CA GLU A 343 13.92 -50.30 22.96
C GLU A 343 12.68 -49.38 23.15
N LYS A 344 12.78 -48.07 22.85
CA LYS A 344 11.63 -47.13 22.81
C LYS A 344 11.66 -46.15 21.63
N ARG A 345 11.94 -46.65 20.41
CA ARG A 345 11.87 -45.86 19.16
C ARG A 345 10.88 -46.45 18.15
N SER A 346 9.59 -46.34 18.45
CA SER A 346 8.50 -46.68 17.52
C SER A 346 7.34 -45.67 17.54
N TYR A 347 6.91 -45.23 18.72
CA TYR A 347 5.71 -44.39 18.87
C TYR A 347 5.86 -42.97 18.29
N LEU A 348 7.03 -42.34 18.42
CA LEU A 348 7.27 -40.97 17.95
C LEU A 348 7.13 -40.82 16.43
N GLY A 349 7.52 -41.84 15.66
CA GLY A 349 7.35 -41.83 14.19
C GLY A 349 5.87 -41.84 13.77
N TRP A 350 5.02 -42.57 14.50
CA TRP A 350 3.57 -42.56 14.29
C TRP A 350 2.91 -41.24 14.71
N ILE A 351 3.40 -40.58 15.76
CA ILE A 351 2.96 -39.22 16.12
C ILE A 351 3.29 -38.24 14.99
N ILE A 352 4.52 -38.24 14.48
CA ILE A 352 4.94 -37.33 13.40
C ILE A 352 4.13 -37.61 12.12
N ALA A 353 3.93 -38.89 11.75
CA ALA A 353 3.09 -39.26 10.61
C ALA A 353 1.63 -38.79 10.78
N ALA A 354 1.05 -38.93 11.97
CA ALA A 354 -0.29 -38.44 12.26
C ALA A 354 -0.39 -36.90 12.18
N ILE A 355 0.60 -36.17 12.71
CA ILE A 355 0.68 -34.70 12.60
C ILE A 355 0.77 -34.26 11.13
N VAL A 356 1.61 -34.92 10.32
CA VAL A 356 1.72 -34.62 8.88
C VAL A 356 0.41 -34.90 8.14
N ILE A 357 -0.27 -36.01 8.44
CA ILE A 357 -1.58 -36.32 7.84
C ILE A 357 -2.64 -35.27 8.24
N VAL A 358 -2.66 -34.83 9.51
CA VAL A 358 -3.55 -33.77 9.98
C VAL A 358 -3.21 -32.43 9.32
N ALA A 359 -1.94 -32.07 9.21
CA ALA A 359 -1.51 -30.83 8.54
C ALA A 359 -1.90 -30.81 7.05
N ILE A 360 -1.76 -31.95 6.34
CA ILE A 360 -2.21 -32.09 4.94
C ILE A 360 -3.75 -32.00 4.85
N ALA A 361 -4.49 -32.62 5.78
CA ALA A 361 -5.96 -32.55 5.80
C ALA A 361 -6.47 -31.12 6.11
N VAL A 362 -5.81 -30.41 7.03
CA VAL A 362 -6.12 -29.02 7.37
C VAL A 362 -5.75 -28.08 6.22
N GLY A 363 -4.55 -28.21 5.65
CA GLY A 363 -4.14 -27.42 4.47
C GLY A 363 -5.04 -27.66 3.26
N GLY A 364 -5.44 -28.92 3.01
CA GLY A 364 -6.41 -29.27 1.98
C GLY A 364 -7.80 -28.71 2.24
N PHE A 365 -8.26 -28.67 3.50
CA PHE A 365 -9.52 -28.03 3.89
C PHE A 365 -9.48 -26.50 3.67
N PHE A 366 -8.40 -25.83 4.08
CA PHE A 366 -8.23 -24.39 3.83
C PHE A 366 -8.13 -24.07 2.34
N ALA A 367 -7.36 -24.84 1.56
CA ALA A 367 -7.27 -24.66 0.10
C ALA A 367 -8.62 -24.90 -0.59
N TYR A 368 -9.36 -25.93 -0.20
CA TYR A 368 -10.72 -26.19 -0.71
C TYR A 368 -11.67 -25.05 -0.36
N ASN A 369 -11.64 -24.54 0.88
CA ASN A 369 -12.49 -23.44 1.33
C ASN A 369 -12.14 -22.12 0.62
N TYR A 370 -10.86 -21.85 0.37
CA TYR A 370 -10.39 -20.71 -0.41
C TYR A 370 -10.91 -20.78 -1.85
N VAL A 371 -10.61 -21.87 -2.58
CA VAL A 371 -11.06 -22.05 -3.98
C VAL A 371 -12.58 -22.05 -4.10
N SER A 372 -13.31 -22.60 -3.13
CA SER A 372 -14.79 -22.64 -3.16
C SER A 372 -15.46 -21.27 -3.00
N ASN A 373 -14.76 -20.25 -2.52
CA ASN A 373 -15.35 -18.93 -2.25
C ASN A 373 -15.13 -17.89 -3.36
N HIS A 374 -14.16 -18.11 -4.27
CA HIS A 374 -13.88 -17.19 -5.36
C HIS A 374 -14.80 -17.43 -6.56
N TYR A 375 -14.99 -16.39 -7.36
CA TYR A 375 -15.82 -16.38 -8.57
C TYR A 375 -15.07 -15.67 -9.69
N TYR A 376 -15.43 -15.96 -10.95
CA TYR A 376 -14.96 -15.16 -12.08
C TYR A 376 -15.98 -15.09 -13.22
N LEU A 377 -15.90 -14.02 -13.98
CA LEU A 377 -16.73 -13.74 -15.13
C LEU A 377 -15.91 -13.74 -16.41
N THR A 378 -16.37 -14.46 -17.43
CA THR A 378 -15.67 -14.62 -18.71
C THR A 378 -16.63 -14.55 -19.88
N ASN A 379 -16.11 -14.33 -21.09
CA ASN A 379 -16.88 -14.38 -22.32
C ASN A 379 -16.97 -15.83 -22.84
N GLN A 380 -18.12 -16.48 -22.65
CA GLN A 380 -18.41 -17.78 -23.25
C GLN A 380 -19.56 -17.66 -24.25
N ASP A 381 -19.39 -18.19 -25.46
CA ASP A 381 -20.38 -18.16 -26.55
C ASP A 381 -20.98 -16.76 -26.85
N GLY A 382 -20.22 -15.69 -26.57
CA GLY A 382 -20.64 -14.30 -26.77
C GLY A 382 -21.39 -13.67 -25.60
N LYS A 383 -21.47 -14.34 -24.45
CA LYS A 383 -22.20 -13.91 -23.24
C LYS A 383 -21.31 -13.81 -22.01
N VAL A 384 -21.71 -12.96 -21.06
CA VAL A 384 -21.07 -12.89 -19.75
C VAL A 384 -21.50 -14.11 -18.93
N THR A 385 -20.55 -14.95 -18.59
CA THR A 385 -20.77 -16.23 -17.90
C THR A 385 -20.02 -16.25 -16.57
N LEU A 386 -20.70 -16.68 -15.52
CA LEU A 386 -20.20 -16.70 -14.14
C LEU A 386 -19.81 -18.12 -13.72
N TYR A 387 -18.58 -18.25 -13.25
CA TYR A 387 -18.02 -19.46 -12.67
C TYR A 387 -17.73 -19.25 -11.18
N ARG A 388 -17.86 -20.32 -10.38
CA ARG A 388 -17.32 -20.41 -9.01
C ARG A 388 -16.04 -21.25 -9.05
N GLY A 389 -14.97 -20.78 -8.40
CA GLY A 389 -13.64 -21.39 -8.45
C GLY A 389 -12.61 -20.47 -9.09
N LEU A 390 -11.46 -21.05 -9.45
CA LEU A 390 -10.36 -20.33 -10.12
C LEU A 390 -10.31 -20.66 -11.62
N ASP A 391 -9.95 -19.69 -12.45
CA ASP A 391 -9.74 -19.88 -13.90
C ASP A 391 -8.39 -20.56 -14.19
N THR A 392 -8.21 -21.78 -13.66
CA THR A 392 -7.00 -22.58 -13.83
C THR A 392 -7.27 -24.09 -13.70
N THR A 393 -6.40 -24.90 -14.32
CA THR A 393 -6.55 -26.36 -14.35
C THR A 393 -5.38 -27.05 -13.65
N LEU A 394 -5.66 -27.82 -12.60
CA LEU A 394 -4.64 -28.66 -11.94
C LEU A 394 -4.59 -30.03 -12.63
N GLY A 395 -3.93 -30.07 -13.79
CA GLY A 395 -3.82 -31.26 -14.61
C GLY A 395 -5.18 -31.66 -15.19
N PRO A 396 -5.72 -32.87 -14.90
CA PRO A 396 -7.01 -33.32 -15.41
C PRO A 396 -8.22 -32.78 -14.62
N ILE A 397 -8.02 -31.82 -13.69
CA ILE A 397 -9.07 -31.28 -12.82
C ILE A 397 -9.28 -29.79 -13.14
N GLU A 398 -10.47 -29.47 -13.63
CA GLU A 398 -10.99 -28.10 -13.67
C GLU A 398 -11.32 -27.65 -12.24
N LEU A 399 -10.76 -26.52 -11.80
CA LEU A 399 -11.01 -25.95 -10.47
C LEU A 399 -12.22 -25.00 -10.43
N SER A 400 -12.96 -24.91 -11.53
CA SER A 400 -14.13 -24.06 -11.66
C SER A 400 -15.39 -24.86 -11.99
N GLN A 401 -16.52 -24.35 -11.54
CA GLN A 401 -17.86 -24.85 -11.86
C GLN A 401 -18.65 -23.71 -12.49
N LEU A 402 -19.31 -24.00 -13.61
CA LEU A 402 -20.29 -23.09 -14.21
C LEU A 402 -21.44 -22.89 -13.22
N GLU A 403 -21.63 -21.67 -12.74
CA GLU A 403 -22.66 -21.33 -11.75
C GLU A 403 -23.85 -20.63 -12.41
N ASP A 404 -23.60 -19.72 -13.37
CA ASP A 404 -24.67 -19.00 -14.10
C ASP A 404 -24.21 -18.54 -15.51
N THR A 405 -25.16 -18.31 -16.42
CA THR A 405 -24.90 -17.75 -17.76
C THR A 405 -25.91 -16.63 -18.02
N THR A 406 -25.43 -15.39 -18.02
CA THR A 406 -26.33 -14.22 -18.01
C THR A 406 -27.00 -13.97 -19.36
N ASP A 407 -27.97 -13.06 -19.35
CA ASP A 407 -28.60 -12.51 -20.54
C ASP A 407 -27.73 -11.47 -21.28
N ILE A 408 -26.62 -11.02 -20.69
CA ILE A 408 -25.75 -9.95 -21.19
C ILE A 408 -24.90 -10.44 -22.37
N GLU A 409 -25.20 -9.95 -23.58
CA GLU A 409 -24.36 -10.18 -24.77
C GLU A 409 -23.11 -9.28 -24.74
N VAL A 410 -21.93 -9.89 -24.78
CA VAL A 410 -20.64 -9.19 -24.67
C VAL A 410 -20.44 -8.16 -25.79
N GLY A 411 -21.03 -8.40 -26.98
CA GLY A 411 -21.02 -7.45 -28.10
C GLY A 411 -21.78 -6.13 -27.87
N THR A 412 -22.61 -6.03 -26.81
CA THR A 412 -23.32 -4.79 -26.43
C THR A 412 -22.55 -3.93 -25.43
N LEU A 413 -21.51 -4.50 -24.81
CA LEU A 413 -20.59 -3.82 -23.90
C LEU A 413 -19.56 -3.00 -24.67
N ASN A 414 -18.97 -2.01 -24.02
CA ASN A 414 -17.86 -1.21 -24.54
C ASN A 414 -16.57 -2.04 -24.67
N SER A 415 -15.62 -1.58 -25.49
CA SER A 415 -14.38 -2.31 -25.80
C SER A 415 -13.52 -2.67 -24.58
N PHE A 416 -13.45 -1.82 -23.56
CA PHE A 416 -12.70 -2.10 -22.33
C PHE A 416 -13.38 -3.21 -21.50
N SER A 417 -14.71 -3.19 -21.38
CA SER A 417 -15.47 -4.27 -20.73
C SER A 417 -15.36 -5.59 -21.52
N GLN A 418 -15.38 -5.53 -22.86
CA GLN A 418 -15.10 -6.70 -23.72
C GLN A 418 -13.68 -7.26 -23.53
N ASP A 419 -12.66 -6.40 -23.47
CA ASP A 419 -11.27 -6.83 -23.29
C ASP A 419 -11.00 -7.39 -21.90
N ARG A 420 -11.60 -6.84 -20.84
CA ARG A 420 -11.55 -7.44 -19.50
C ARG A 420 -12.17 -8.84 -19.46
N LEU A 421 -13.30 -9.05 -20.13
CA LEU A 421 -13.96 -10.37 -20.24
C LEU A 421 -13.18 -11.39 -21.08
N ARG A 422 -12.15 -10.98 -21.83
CA ARG A 422 -11.19 -11.91 -22.48
C ARG A 422 -10.11 -12.42 -21.51
N GLY A 423 -9.80 -11.68 -20.44
CA GLY A 423 -8.79 -12.02 -19.44
C GLY A 423 -9.35 -12.65 -18.15
N SER A 424 -10.66 -12.91 -18.11
CA SER A 424 -11.47 -13.11 -16.90
C SER A 424 -11.55 -11.87 -15.99
N ILE A 425 -12.70 -11.67 -15.36
CA ILE A 425 -12.89 -10.71 -14.27
C ILE A 425 -13.09 -11.52 -12.99
N GLN A 426 -12.09 -11.53 -12.12
CA GLN A 426 -12.17 -12.19 -10.81
C GLN A 426 -13.09 -11.40 -9.85
N ALA A 427 -13.67 -12.11 -8.87
CA ALA A 427 -14.46 -11.57 -7.78
C ALA A 427 -14.32 -12.47 -6.54
N ASP A 428 -14.09 -11.89 -5.37
CA ASP A 428 -13.75 -12.64 -4.14
C ASP A 428 -15.01 -13.10 -3.38
N SER A 429 -16.20 -12.78 -3.90
CA SER A 429 -17.50 -13.18 -3.34
C SER A 429 -18.61 -13.22 -4.40
N ARG A 430 -19.70 -13.94 -4.09
CA ARG A 430 -20.91 -13.94 -4.92
C ARG A 430 -21.53 -12.54 -5.03
N ASP A 431 -21.59 -11.81 -3.91
CA ASP A 431 -22.14 -10.45 -3.85
C ASP A 431 -21.35 -9.48 -4.74
N GLU A 432 -20.03 -9.64 -4.85
CA GLU A 432 -19.20 -8.87 -5.78
C GLU A 432 -19.46 -9.29 -7.24
N ALA A 433 -19.51 -10.58 -7.52
CA ALA A 433 -19.83 -11.08 -8.86
C ALA A 433 -21.18 -10.55 -9.36
N ASP A 434 -22.21 -10.54 -8.51
CA ASP A 434 -23.53 -9.98 -8.83
C ASP A 434 -23.49 -8.44 -9.03
N ARG A 435 -22.70 -7.70 -8.23
CA ARG A 435 -22.44 -6.26 -8.49
C ARG A 435 -21.76 -6.02 -9.84
N ILE A 436 -20.83 -6.89 -10.26
CA ILE A 436 -20.17 -6.79 -11.57
C ILE A 436 -21.19 -7.07 -12.69
N ILE A 437 -22.06 -8.08 -12.53
CA ILE A 437 -23.14 -8.39 -13.48
C ILE A 437 -24.09 -7.20 -13.62
N ASP A 438 -24.55 -6.58 -12.53
CA ASP A 438 -25.48 -5.46 -12.61
C ASP A 438 -24.84 -4.18 -13.19
N ASN A 439 -23.54 -3.97 -12.97
CA ASN A 439 -22.80 -2.90 -13.65
C ASN A 439 -22.72 -3.14 -15.18
N LEU A 440 -22.41 -4.37 -15.60
CA LEU A 440 -22.36 -4.74 -17.01
C LEU A 440 -23.76 -4.72 -17.67
N ARG A 441 -24.82 -5.08 -16.94
CA ARG A 441 -26.21 -4.98 -17.41
C ARG A 441 -26.61 -3.52 -17.63
N GLN A 442 -26.36 -2.65 -16.65
CA GLN A 442 -26.57 -1.20 -16.81
C GLN A 442 -25.76 -0.59 -17.96
N GLU A 443 -24.60 -1.16 -18.28
CA GLU A 443 -23.78 -0.74 -19.42
C GLU A 443 -24.43 -1.13 -20.75
N ALA A 444 -24.87 -2.38 -20.89
CA ALA A 444 -25.59 -2.89 -22.05
C ALA A 444 -26.91 -2.12 -22.30
N ASP A 445 -27.67 -1.80 -21.26
CA ASP A 445 -28.91 -1.00 -21.34
C ASP A 445 -28.63 0.43 -21.87
N LYS A 446 -27.53 1.05 -21.44
CA LYS A 446 -27.11 2.37 -21.92
C LYS A 446 -26.70 2.31 -23.40
N SER A 447 -25.93 1.30 -23.81
CA SER A 447 -25.59 1.05 -25.22
C SER A 447 -26.84 0.84 -26.09
N GLY A 448 -27.78 0.02 -25.63
CA GLY A 448 -29.04 -0.26 -26.34
C GLY A 448 -29.90 0.99 -26.54
N THR A 449 -29.92 1.89 -25.55
CA THR A 449 -30.69 3.14 -25.61
C THR A 449 -30.15 4.11 -26.68
N VAL A 450 -28.83 4.17 -26.90
CA VAL A 450 -28.22 5.07 -27.91
C VAL A 450 -28.55 4.65 -29.35
N SER A 451 -28.75 3.35 -29.60
CA SER A 451 -29.09 2.83 -30.93
C SER A 451 -30.56 3.11 -31.34
N GLY A 452 -31.40 3.61 -30.42
CA GLY A 452 -32.85 3.70 -30.61
C GLY A 452 -33.38 4.96 -31.31
N ASN A 453 -32.54 5.92 -31.72
CA ASN A 453 -33.03 7.22 -32.17
C ASN A 453 -32.21 7.86 -33.33
N VAL A 454 -32.25 7.22 -34.51
CA VAL A 454 -31.76 7.82 -35.78
C VAL A 454 -32.82 7.67 -36.88
N GLU A 455 -33.92 8.42 -36.73
CA GLU A 455 -34.73 8.84 -37.88
C GLU A 455 -34.57 10.36 -38.10
N ASP A 456 -34.59 10.77 -39.36
CA ASP A 456 -34.49 12.15 -39.88
C ASP A 456 -33.22 12.97 -39.55
N ALA A 457 -32.13 12.64 -40.25
CA ALA A 457 -31.10 13.61 -40.64
C ALA A 457 -30.69 13.38 -42.11
N GLY A 458 -31.03 14.32 -42.99
CA GLY A 458 -30.88 14.16 -44.44
C GLY A 458 -29.44 14.11 -44.96
N SER A 459 -29.22 13.37 -46.06
CA SER A 459 -27.90 13.14 -46.65
C SER A 459 -27.26 14.41 -47.26
N PRO A 460 -26.01 14.77 -46.88
CA PRO A 460 -25.14 15.58 -47.71
C PRO A 460 -24.48 14.69 -48.79
N SER A 461 -24.59 15.09 -50.05
CA SER A 461 -24.02 14.34 -51.19
C SER A 461 -22.82 15.07 -51.78
N ASP A 462 -21.60 14.69 -51.41
CA ASP A 462 -20.39 14.99 -52.19
C ASP A 462 -19.22 14.04 -51.80
N PRO A 463 -18.46 13.47 -52.76
CA PRO A 463 -17.31 12.61 -52.45
C PRO A 463 -16.01 13.42 -52.32
N ALA A 464 -15.30 13.25 -51.20
CA ALA A 464 -13.97 13.83 -51.00
C ALA A 464 -12.92 13.24 -51.97
N PRO A 465 -11.96 14.03 -52.47
CA PRO A 465 -10.97 13.58 -53.46
C PRO A 465 -9.90 12.66 -52.85
N SER A 466 -9.38 11.73 -53.66
CA SER A 466 -8.28 10.83 -53.28
C SER A 466 -6.96 11.58 -53.09
N PRO A 467 -6.06 11.12 -52.19
CA PRO A 467 -4.75 11.72 -52.00
C PRO A 467 -3.82 11.47 -53.22
N PRO A 468 -2.86 12.37 -53.49
CA PRO A 468 -1.90 12.20 -54.58
C PRO A 468 -0.90 11.07 -54.29
N SER A 469 -0.50 10.35 -55.34
CA SER A 469 0.50 9.28 -55.25
C SER A 469 1.92 9.83 -55.03
N SER A 470 2.60 9.35 -54.00
CA SER A 470 4.03 9.59 -53.79
C SER A 470 4.86 8.88 -54.86
N GLN A 471 5.63 9.65 -55.62
CA GLN A 471 6.72 9.09 -56.43
C GLN A 471 7.95 8.91 -55.53
N ALA A 472 8.58 7.74 -55.62
CA ALA A 472 9.88 7.51 -54.99
C ALA A 472 10.96 8.31 -55.72
N VAL A 473 11.87 8.92 -54.95
CA VAL A 473 13.07 9.59 -55.49
C VAL A 473 14.26 8.64 -55.38
N ASP A 474 15.01 8.52 -56.47
CA ASP A 474 16.14 7.61 -56.63
C ASP A 474 17.42 8.23 -56.00
N PRO A 475 18.10 7.56 -55.05
CA PRO A 475 19.22 8.15 -54.32
C PRO A 475 20.54 8.12 -55.12
N SER A 476 20.71 9.09 -56.01
CA SER A 476 22.03 9.46 -56.58
C SER A 476 22.19 10.98 -56.64
N ASP A 477 23.46 11.44 -56.73
CA ASP A 477 23.91 12.83 -56.90
C ASP A 477 23.60 13.83 -55.76
N ALA A 478 24.33 13.69 -54.64
CA ALA A 478 24.52 14.78 -53.65
C ALA A 478 25.85 14.65 -52.83
N ILE A 479 27.01 14.60 -53.49
CA ILE A 479 28.33 14.75 -52.83
C ILE A 479 29.20 15.74 -53.61
N THR A 480 29.23 17.01 -53.17
CA THR A 480 30.40 17.93 -53.20
C THR A 480 30.02 19.31 -52.66
N GLU A 481 30.91 19.88 -51.83
CA GLU A 481 31.22 21.32 -51.71
C GLU A 481 30.10 22.29 -51.19
N GLU A 482 30.39 23.40 -50.51
CA GLU A 482 31.68 23.92 -50.00
C GLU A 482 31.49 24.65 -48.65
N SER A 483 32.58 25.03 -47.99
CA SER A 483 32.58 25.82 -46.76
C SER A 483 32.68 27.33 -46.99
N GLN A 484 31.83 28.11 -46.30
CA GLN A 484 32.17 29.47 -45.81
C GLN A 484 31.19 29.95 -44.74
#